data_AF-A0A2G5I707-F1
#
_entry.id   AF-A0A2G5I707-F1
#
_cell.length_a   1.000
_cell.length_b   1.000
_cell.length_c   1.000
_cell.angle_alpha   90.00
_cell.angle_beta   90.00
_cell.angle_gamma   90.00
#
_symmetry.space_group_name_H-M   'P 1'
#
loop_
_entity.id
_entity.type
_entity.pdbx_description
1 polymer ?
#
loop_
_entity_poly.entity_id
_entity_poly.type
_entity_poly.pdbx_seq_one_letter_code
_entity_poly.pdbx_strand_id
1 'polypeptide(L)'
;MSSSSAACQSFRNGSRSKTTTDHASNTSAIASQEAGQYSRPPPTRFDAYGVPQYYIETILESKKLDDEEVQYLILWEGYPLEEATWETRSTLGEDAQEAIKDFQRREREKRMAERRKAGG
;
A
#
# COMPACT_ATOMS: atom_id res chain seq x y z
N MET A 1 -15.99 2.35 -19.51
CA MET A 1 -14.90 1.37 -19.44
C MET A 1 -13.90 1.92 -18.44
N SER A 2 -14.07 1.58 -17.15
CA SER A 2 -13.31 2.19 -16.08
C SER A 2 -12.16 1.26 -15.69
N SER A 3 -11.05 1.37 -16.41
CA SER A 3 -9.79 0.75 -16.00
C SER A 3 -9.16 1.67 -14.96
N SER A 4 -9.45 1.40 -13.68
CA SER A 4 -8.85 2.14 -12.57
C SER A 4 -7.42 1.68 -12.39
N SER A 5 -6.54 2.43 -13.04
CA SER A 5 -5.11 2.55 -12.78
C SER A 5 -4.83 2.77 -11.29
N ALA A 6 -3.73 2.20 -10.79
CA ALA A 6 -3.18 2.47 -9.47
C ALA A 6 -2.70 3.92 -9.40
N ALA A 7 -3.63 4.84 -9.15
CA ALA A 7 -3.29 6.17 -8.68
C ALA A 7 -2.84 6.05 -7.22
N CYS A 8 -1.60 6.41 -6.93
CA CYS A 8 -1.13 6.67 -5.58
C CYS A 8 -2.07 7.73 -4.95
N GLN A 9 -3.06 7.30 -4.17
CA GLN A 9 -4.00 8.22 -3.54
C GLN A 9 -3.29 8.87 -2.35
N SER A 10 -2.77 10.06 -2.63
CA SER A 10 -2.30 11.12 -1.75
C SER A 10 -2.71 11.01 -0.27
N PHE A 11 -1.68 11.01 0.58
CA PHE A 11 -1.71 11.10 2.05
C PHE A 11 -2.62 12.24 2.55
N ARG A 12 -3.81 11.91 3.06
CA ARG A 12 -4.66 12.87 3.81
C ARG A 12 -4.15 12.99 5.24
N ASN A 13 -3.22 13.91 5.48
CA ASN A 13 -2.85 14.30 6.84
C ASN A 13 -3.71 15.50 7.29
N GLY A 14 -4.65 15.25 8.21
CA GLY A 14 -5.51 16.27 8.82
C GLY A 14 -4.73 17.10 9.83
N SER A 15 -4.46 18.36 9.48
CA SER A 15 -3.76 19.34 10.30
C SER A 15 -4.65 19.90 11.42
N ARG A 16 -4.14 19.92 12.67
CA ARG A 16 -4.59 20.83 13.73
C ARG A 16 -3.37 21.48 14.36
N SER A 17 -3.00 22.64 13.83
CA SER A 17 -1.95 23.52 14.33
C SER A 17 -2.39 24.30 15.57
N LYS A 18 -1.50 24.41 16.56
CA LYS A 18 -1.38 25.60 17.41
C LYS A 18 0.09 25.81 17.75
N THR A 19 0.66 26.94 17.37
CA THR A 19 1.47 27.79 18.26
C THR A 19 1.87 29.09 17.57
N THR A 20 2.09 30.07 18.43
CA THR A 20 2.11 31.52 18.25
C THR A 20 3.55 32.04 18.19
N THR A 21 3.67 33.27 17.67
CA THR A 21 4.73 34.25 17.91
C THR A 21 5.84 34.32 16.86
N ASP A 22 5.66 35.33 16.00
CA ASP A 22 6.61 36.03 15.14
C ASP A 22 8.07 35.98 15.59
N HIS A 23 8.97 35.68 14.66
CA HIS A 23 10.16 36.48 14.34
C HIS A 23 10.40 36.36 12.81
N ALA A 24 10.20 37.47 12.10
CA ALA A 24 10.37 37.55 10.66
C ALA A 24 11.84 37.45 10.26
N SER A 25 12.17 36.52 9.36
CA SER A 25 13.08 36.75 8.21
C SER A 25 13.11 35.53 7.27
N ASN A 26 12.66 35.78 6.04
CA ASN A 26 12.93 35.05 4.79
C ASN A 26 12.69 33.53 4.76
N THR A 27 11.51 33.09 4.28
CA THR A 27 11.32 31.74 3.69
C THR A 27 9.98 31.66 2.95
N SER A 28 9.95 32.14 1.71
CA SER A 28 8.83 31.88 0.78
C SER A 28 9.27 30.92 -0.32
N ALA A 29 9.28 29.64 0.01
CA ALA A 29 8.94 28.53 -0.88
C ALA A 29 8.84 27.22 -0.04
N ILE A 30 7.83 27.20 0.83
CA ILE A 30 6.91 26.09 1.06
C ILE A 30 7.48 24.66 0.89
N ALA A 31 7.61 24.00 2.05
CA ALA A 31 7.47 22.56 2.29
C ALA A 31 8.48 21.61 1.62
N SER A 32 9.67 21.46 2.21
CA SER A 32 10.54 20.30 1.94
C SER A 32 11.36 19.84 3.15
N GLN A 33 11.04 20.31 4.37
CA GLN A 33 11.66 19.86 5.62
C GLN A 33 10.92 18.59 6.11
N GLU A 34 11.51 17.47 6.54
CA GLU A 34 12.88 17.17 6.93
C GLU A 34 13.06 15.63 7.10
N ALA A 35 14.19 15.14 6.57
CA ALA A 35 15.04 14.03 7.00
C ALA A 35 14.47 12.67 7.47
N GLY A 36 14.70 11.67 6.60
CA GLY A 36 15.00 10.30 6.98
C GLY A 36 15.32 9.44 5.77
N GLN A 37 16.56 9.49 5.27
CA GLN A 37 17.35 8.48 4.52
C GLN A 37 16.73 7.27 3.75
N TYR A 38 15.48 7.26 3.33
CA TYR A 38 14.95 6.20 2.47
C TYR A 38 14.97 6.67 1.02
N SER A 39 16.00 6.24 0.28
CA SER A 39 15.94 6.19 -1.17
C SER A 39 14.79 5.26 -1.55
N ARG A 40 13.57 5.80 -1.69
CA ARG A 40 12.44 5.02 -2.23
C ARG A 40 12.91 4.39 -3.54
N PRO A 41 12.78 3.06 -3.69
CA PRO A 41 13.28 2.41 -4.88
C PRO A 41 12.53 2.97 -6.10
N PRO A 42 13.23 3.17 -7.23
CA PRO A 42 12.59 3.62 -8.45
C PRO A 42 11.49 2.61 -8.86
N PRO A 43 10.45 3.06 -9.59
CA PRO A 43 9.45 2.15 -10.13
C PRO A 43 10.10 1.04 -10.96
N THR A 44 9.60 -0.18 -10.81
CA THR A 44 10.04 -1.35 -11.58
C THR A 44 9.81 -1.17 -13.07
N ARG A 45 8.62 -0.68 -13.44
CA ARG A 45 8.21 -0.42 -14.83
C ARG A 45 7.07 0.59 -14.88
N PHE A 46 6.67 0.97 -16.08
CA PHE A 46 5.47 1.76 -16.32
C PHE A 46 4.48 0.95 -17.15
N ASP A 47 3.18 1.11 -16.89
CA ASP A 47 2.13 0.51 -17.74
C ASP A 47 1.96 1.28 -19.07
N ALA A 48 1.02 0.84 -19.91
CA ALA A 48 0.70 1.48 -21.18
C ALA A 48 0.19 2.93 -21.06
N TYR A 49 -0.18 3.35 -19.85
CA TYR A 49 -0.65 4.70 -19.52
C TYR A 49 0.42 5.54 -18.81
N GLY A 50 1.65 5.03 -18.67
CA GLY A 50 2.74 5.72 -17.99
C GLY A 50 2.64 5.69 -16.46
N VAL A 51 1.89 4.75 -15.89
CA VAL A 51 1.67 4.63 -14.44
C VAL A 51 2.76 3.73 -13.85
N PRO A 52 3.45 4.17 -12.77
CA PRO A 52 4.53 3.40 -12.17
C PRO A 52 4.00 2.11 -11.52
N GLN A 53 4.67 0.99 -11.79
CA GLN A 53 4.44 -0.30 -11.16
C GLN A 53 5.64 -0.67 -10.29
N TYR A 54 5.36 -1.34 -9.17
CA TYR A 54 6.33 -1.77 -8.19
C TYR A 54 6.20 -3.27 -7.94
N TYR A 55 7.28 -3.92 -7.52
CA TYR A 55 7.22 -5.31 -7.13
C TYR A 55 6.52 -5.49 -5.78
N ILE A 56 5.73 -6.55 -5.71
CA ILE A 56 5.06 -6.97 -4.49
C ILE A 56 6.02 -7.89 -3.74
N GLU A 57 6.41 -7.48 -2.54
CA GLU A 57 7.19 -8.34 -1.65
C GLU A 57 6.29 -9.39 -1.02
N THR A 58 5.18 -8.97 -0.41
CA THR A 58 4.20 -9.91 0.13
C THR A 58 2.84 -9.28 0.34
N ILE A 59 1.81 -10.12 0.40
CA ILE A 59 0.49 -9.73 0.89
C ILE A 59 0.39 -10.04 2.37
N LEU A 60 0.10 -9.02 3.15
CA LEU A 60 0.07 -9.05 4.60
C LEU A 60 -1.31 -9.42 5.11
N GLU A 61 -2.34 -8.78 4.55
CA GLU A 61 -3.72 -8.92 4.99
C GLU A 61 -4.69 -8.80 3.82
N SER A 62 -5.91 -9.29 4.02
CA SER A 62 -7.02 -9.05 3.10
C SER A 62 -8.26 -8.64 3.87
N LYS A 63 -9.01 -7.68 3.34
CA LYS A 63 -10.27 -7.21 3.90
C LYS A 63 -11.35 -7.23 2.82
N LYS A 64 -12.53 -7.74 3.17
CA LYS A 64 -13.73 -7.61 2.34
C LYS A 64 -14.30 -6.20 2.52
N LEU A 65 -14.57 -5.50 1.43
CA LEU A 65 -15.24 -4.20 1.47
C LEU A 65 -16.75 -4.40 1.44
N ASP A 66 -17.30 -4.70 0.27
CA ASP A 66 -18.72 -4.86 -0.03
C ASP A 66 -18.94 -6.05 -0.98
N ASP A 67 -20.17 -6.26 -1.48
CA ASP A 67 -20.65 -7.37 -2.34
C ASP A 67 -19.63 -7.86 -3.39
N GLU A 68 -18.70 -8.72 -2.97
CA GLU A 68 -17.64 -9.39 -3.75
C GLU A 68 -16.29 -8.64 -3.94
N GLU A 69 -16.13 -7.43 -3.39
CA GLU A 69 -14.84 -6.72 -3.50
C GLU A 69 -13.91 -7.03 -2.32
N VAL A 70 -12.66 -7.37 -2.64
CA VAL A 70 -11.60 -7.65 -1.67
C VAL A 70 -10.41 -6.74 -1.94
N GLN A 71 -9.97 -6.07 -0.88
CA GLN A 71 -8.71 -5.35 -0.84
C GLN A 71 -7.64 -6.19 -0.14
N TYR A 72 -6.40 -6.01 -0.59
CA TYR A 72 -5.21 -6.68 -0.08
C TYR A 72 -4.24 -5.62 0.40
N LEU A 73 -3.69 -5.81 1.60
CA LEU A 73 -2.61 -4.98 2.13
C LEU A 73 -1.28 -5.49 1.58
N ILE A 74 -0.65 -4.68 0.75
CA ILE A 74 0.54 -5.02 -0.03
C ILE A 74 1.77 -4.41 0.63
N LEU A 75 2.75 -5.25 0.94
CA LEU A 75 4.12 -4.83 1.21
C LEU A 75 4.85 -4.72 -0.13
N TRP A 76 5.39 -3.54 -0.40
CA TRP A 76 6.15 -3.25 -1.61
C TRP A 76 7.62 -3.55 -1.40
N GLU A 77 8.28 -4.11 -2.41
CA GLU A 77 9.70 -4.48 -2.31
C GLU A 77 10.57 -3.24 -2.07
N GLY A 78 11.38 -3.29 -1.00
CA GLY A 78 12.25 -2.18 -0.60
C GLY A 78 11.53 -1.03 0.09
N TYR A 79 10.24 -1.18 0.40
CA TYR A 79 9.48 -0.25 1.23
C TYR A 79 9.24 -0.85 2.62
N PRO A 80 9.23 0.00 3.66
CA PRO A 80 8.97 -0.46 5.00
C PRO A 80 7.48 -0.76 5.19
N LEU A 81 7.15 -1.54 6.23
CA LEU A 81 5.78 -2.02 6.49
C LEU A 81 4.78 -0.87 6.68
N GLU A 82 5.24 0.27 7.19
CA GLU A 82 4.42 1.47 7.40
C GLU A 82 3.95 2.10 6.09
N GLU A 83 4.62 1.78 4.98
CA GLU A 83 4.23 2.22 3.63
C GLU A 83 3.42 1.16 2.86
N ALA A 84 2.99 0.08 3.52
CA ALA A 84 2.08 -0.89 2.91
C ALA A 84 0.73 -0.26 2.55
N THR A 85 0.16 -0.62 1.39
CA THR A 85 -1.08 -0.01 0.87
C THR A 85 -2.18 -1.04 0.63
N TRP A 86 -3.44 -0.59 0.74
CA TRP A 86 -4.61 -1.41 0.45
C TRP A 86 -5.00 -1.29 -1.02
N GLU A 87 -4.80 -2.36 -1.78
CA GLU A 87 -5.06 -2.41 -3.22
C GLU A 87 -6.11 -3.46 -3.57
N THR A 88 -6.91 -3.22 -4.62
CA THR A 88 -7.90 -4.18 -5.12
C THR A 88 -7.27 -5.08 -6.19
N ARG A 89 -7.94 -6.21 -6.51
CA ARG A 89 -7.50 -7.08 -7.62
C ARG A 89 -7.44 -6.34 -8.96
N SER A 90 -8.33 -5.39 -9.17
CA SER A 90 -8.39 -4.59 -10.40
C SER A 90 -7.20 -3.65 -10.51
N THR A 91 -6.74 -3.08 -9.40
CA THR A 91 -5.64 -2.13 -9.35
C THR A 91 -4.28 -2.80 -9.53
N LEU A 92 -4.09 -3.98 -8.95
CA LEU A 92 -2.81 -4.69 -8.97
C LEU A 92 -2.47 -5.36 -10.30
N GLY A 93 -3.45 -5.51 -11.19
CA GLY A 93 -3.25 -6.15 -12.50
C GLY A 93 -2.84 -7.62 -12.41
N GLU A 94 -2.18 -8.11 -13.46
CA GLU A 94 -1.83 -9.53 -13.60
C GLU A 94 -0.63 -9.95 -12.74
N ASP A 95 0.29 -9.04 -12.43
CA ASP A 95 1.52 -9.34 -11.67
C ASP A 95 1.22 -9.82 -10.24
N ALA A 96 0.12 -9.36 -9.65
CA ALA A 96 -0.25 -9.76 -8.29
C ALA A 96 -0.96 -11.11 -8.20
N GLN A 97 -1.26 -11.77 -9.32
CA GLN A 97 -1.97 -13.05 -9.28
C GLN A 97 -1.21 -14.12 -8.51
N GLU A 98 0.12 -14.13 -8.62
CA GLU A 98 0.98 -15.07 -7.90
C GLU A 98 0.98 -14.78 -6.39
N ALA A 99 1.21 -13.51 -6.02
CA ALA A 99 1.18 -13.07 -4.62
C ALA A 99 -0.18 -13.34 -3.93
N ILE A 100 -1.29 -13.14 -4.66
CA ILE A 100 -2.64 -13.44 -4.17
C ILE A 100 -2.84 -14.94 -3.95
N LYS A 101 -2.41 -15.79 -4.89
CA LYS A 101 -2.52 -17.25 -4.75
C LYS A 101 -1.75 -17.74 -3.54
N ASP A 102 -0.55 -17.22 -3.33
CA ASP A 102 0.30 -17.58 -2.20
C ASP A 102 -0.30 -17.14 -0.86
N PHE A 103 -0.86 -15.93 -0.78
CA PHE A 103 -1.60 -15.48 0.38
C PHE A 103 -2.81 -16.37 0.69
N GLN A 104 -3.64 -16.66 -0.31
CA GLN A 104 -4.83 -17.49 -0.14
C GLN A 104 -4.49 -18.92 0.31
N ARG A 105 -3.37 -19.48 -0.17
CA ARG A 105 -2.85 -20.77 0.28
C ARG A 105 -2.52 -20.72 1.78
N ARG A 106 -1.73 -19.73 2.22
CA ARG A 106 -1.36 -19.55 3.64
C ARG A 106 -2.59 -19.41 4.54
N GLU A 107 -3.56 -18.58 4.15
CA GLU A 107 -4.78 -18.37 4.92
C GLU A 107 -5.64 -19.64 5.03
N ARG A 108 -5.72 -20.42 3.95
CA ARG A 108 -6.43 -21.70 3.97
C ARG A 108 -5.76 -22.68 4.94
N GLU A 109 -4.44 -22.81 4.88
CA GLU A 109 -3.67 -23.71 5.75
C GLU A 109 -3.81 -23.33 7.22
N LYS A 110 -3.69 -22.03 7.54
CA LYS A 110 -3.88 -21.50 8.89
C LYS A 110 -5.26 -21.86 9.45
N ARG A 111 -6.32 -21.60 8.69
CA ARG A 111 -7.70 -21.95 9.08
C ARG A 111 -7.90 -23.45 9.30
N MET A 112 -7.26 -24.29 8.50
CA MET A 112 -7.32 -25.75 8.68
C MET A 112 -6.56 -26.20 9.92
N ALA A 113 -5.41 -25.60 10.21
CA ALA A 113 -4.63 -25.90 11.41
C ALA A 113 -5.37 -25.48 12.69
N GLU A 114 -6.02 -24.32 12.68
CA GLU A 114 -6.85 -23.83 13.79
C GLU A 114 -8.03 -24.76 14.08
N ARG A 115 -8.73 -25.23 13.03
CA ARG A 115 -9.81 -26.23 13.18
C ARG A 115 -9.32 -27.53 13.82
N ARG A 116 -8.12 -28.01 13.47
CA ARG A 116 -7.53 -29.21 14.07
C ARG A 116 -7.19 -29.01 15.54
N LYS A 117 -6.74 -27.82 15.93
CA LYS A 117 -6.44 -27.48 17.34
C LYS A 117 -7.70 -27.33 18.20
N ALA A 118 -8.80 -26.86 17.62
CA ALA A 118 -10.05 -26.64 18.36
C ALA A 118 -10.90 -27.91 18.57
N GLY A 119 -10.58 -29.00 17.88
CA GLY A 119 -11.35 -30.26 17.91
C GLY A 119 -10.66 -31.43 18.59
N GLY A 120 -9.54 -31.22 19.29
CA GLY A 120 -8.84 -32.23 20.09
C GLY A 120 -8.78 -31.81 21.54
#